data_AF-A0A1V2GWP2-F1
#
_entry.id   AF-A0A1V2GWP2-F1
#
_cell.length_a   1.000
_cell.length_b   1.000
_cell.length_c   1.000
_cell.angle_alpha   90.00
_cell.angle_beta   90.00
_cell.angle_gamma   90.00
#
_symmetry.space_group_name_H-M   'P 1'
#
loop_
_entity.id
_entity.type
_entity.pdbx_description
1 polymer ?
#
loop_
_entity_poly.entity_id
_entity_poly.type
_entity_poly.pdbx_seq_one_letter_code
_entity_poly.pdbx_strand_id
1 'polypeptide(L)'
;MPRSRLQHHPRCGYGGDERDAKLWEIVENLHRAELSALERSEHVAEWMRLTEQKQEEVSRQVAAKASGRPEGGARAAAREIGVDDRAARRAAQVDSLSDAAKAVAREVGLDDNQSALLAAAAEKDSEAQAEKLREIKRRKEEREIIRKAGDAIVSHDANDEAAAD
;
A
#
# COMPACT_ATOMS: atom_id res chain seq x y z
N MET A 1 -40.85 -31.41 35.81
CA MET A 1 -40.73 -30.97 34.39
C MET A 1 -42.13 -30.81 33.82
N PRO A 2 -42.45 -29.87 32.91
CA PRO A 2 -41.60 -29.09 31.98
C PRO A 2 -41.64 -27.55 32.24
N ARG A 3 -40.55 -26.77 32.11
CA ARG A 3 -39.76 -26.24 30.96
C ARG A 3 -40.26 -24.92 30.34
N SER A 4 -39.55 -23.84 30.73
CA SER A 4 -39.01 -22.69 29.97
C SER A 4 -39.74 -22.11 28.76
N ARG A 5 -39.81 -20.77 28.74
CA ARG A 5 -39.55 -19.97 27.53
C ARG A 5 -39.00 -18.59 27.89
N LEU A 6 -37.70 -18.53 28.18
CA LEU A 6 -36.93 -17.31 27.99
C LEU A 6 -36.89 -17.05 26.48
N GLN A 7 -37.34 -15.87 26.07
CA GLN A 7 -37.23 -15.40 24.71
C GLN A 7 -35.74 -15.19 24.41
N HIS A 8 -35.11 -16.19 23.80
CA HIS A 8 -33.78 -16.08 23.24
C HIS A 8 -33.93 -15.39 21.88
N HIS A 9 -33.70 -14.08 21.85
CA HIS A 9 -33.33 -13.43 20.60
C HIS A 9 -32.05 -14.13 20.11
N PRO A 10 -32.01 -14.66 18.88
CA PRO A 10 -30.78 -15.16 18.32
C PRO A 10 -29.91 -13.92 18.06
N ARG A 11 -29.09 -13.54 19.05
CA ARG A 11 -27.85 -12.84 18.76
C ARG A 11 -27.08 -13.81 17.88
N CYS A 12 -27.09 -13.57 16.57
CA CYS A 12 -26.17 -14.23 15.68
C CYS A 12 -24.77 -13.94 16.24
N GLY A 13 -24.15 -14.97 16.80
CA GLY A 13 -22.81 -14.89 17.32
C GLY A 13 -21.85 -14.80 16.14
N TYR A 14 -21.76 -13.63 15.51
CA TYR A 14 -20.51 -13.22 14.90
C TYR A 14 -19.63 -12.75 16.05
N GLY A 15 -18.99 -13.70 16.74
CA GLY A 15 -17.74 -13.43 17.43
C GLY A 15 -16.64 -13.24 16.40
N GLY A 16 -16.84 -12.32 15.44
CA GLY A 16 -15.76 -11.79 14.63
C GLY A 16 -14.99 -10.88 15.56
N ASP A 17 -13.71 -11.17 15.74
CA ASP A 17 -12.85 -10.29 16.53
C ASP A 17 -12.87 -8.89 15.87
N GLU A 18 -12.55 -7.82 16.61
CA GLU A 18 -12.47 -6.47 16.02
C GLU A 18 -11.52 -6.41 14.81
N ARG A 19 -10.62 -7.38 14.67
CA ARG A 19 -9.68 -7.49 13.54
C ARG A 19 -10.38 -8.02 12.29
N ASP A 20 -11.36 -8.93 12.39
CA ASP A 20 -12.20 -9.40 11.28
C ASP A 20 -12.95 -8.24 10.67
N ALA A 21 -13.58 -7.41 11.51
CA ALA A 21 -14.25 -6.20 11.05
C ALA A 21 -13.27 -5.26 10.31
N LYS A 22 -12.05 -5.11 10.83
CA LYS A 22 -11.01 -4.27 10.22
C LYS A 22 -10.46 -4.85 8.90
N LEU A 23 -10.32 -6.17 8.81
CA LEU A 23 -9.97 -6.85 7.57
C LEU A 23 -11.06 -6.59 6.52
N TRP A 24 -12.34 -6.78 6.86
CA TRP A 24 -13.46 -6.48 5.97
C TRP A 24 -13.44 -5.03 5.47
N GLU A 25 -13.20 -4.06 6.35
CA GLU A 25 -13.07 -2.64 5.97
C GLU A 25 -11.92 -2.40 4.98
N ILE A 26 -10.74 -3.02 5.21
CA ILE A 26 -9.59 -2.91 4.30
C ILE A 26 -9.92 -3.50 2.92
N VAL A 27 -10.59 -4.66 2.87
CA VAL A 27 -11.02 -5.26 1.61
C VAL A 27 -11.99 -4.35 0.88
N GLU A 28 -12.97 -3.78 1.59
CA GLU A 28 -13.93 -2.85 0.99
C GLU A 28 -13.22 -1.61 0.43
N ASN A 29 -12.29 -1.01 1.18
CA ASN A 29 -11.52 0.16 0.73
C ASN A 29 -10.65 -0.15 -0.51
N LEU A 30 -9.99 -1.32 -0.52
CA LEU A 30 -9.21 -1.79 -1.68
C LEU A 30 -10.09 -2.00 -2.93
N HIS A 31 -11.37 -2.35 -2.77
CA HIS A 31 -12.31 -2.59 -3.88
C HIS A 31 -13.14 -1.37 -4.30
N ARG A 32 -13.29 -0.33 -3.45
CA ARG A 32 -14.17 0.83 -3.72
C ARG A 32 -13.47 2.11 -4.19
N ALA A 33 -12.19 2.32 -3.93
CA ALA A 33 -11.58 3.66 -4.02
C ALA A 33 -10.46 3.81 -5.06
N GLU A 34 -10.40 5.02 -5.64
CA GLU A 34 -9.20 5.58 -6.29
C GLU A 34 -8.13 5.87 -5.23
N LEU A 35 -7.54 4.80 -4.67
CA LEU A 35 -6.46 4.93 -3.69
C LEU A 35 -5.16 5.31 -4.39
N SER A 36 -4.43 6.27 -3.80
CA SER A 36 -3.03 6.51 -4.16
C SER A 36 -2.18 5.26 -3.89
N ALA A 37 -1.06 5.13 -4.60
CA ALA A 37 -0.09 4.06 -4.36
C ALA A 37 0.36 3.99 -2.88
N LEU A 38 0.45 5.12 -2.18
CA LEU A 38 0.75 5.19 -0.75
C LEU A 38 -0.36 4.57 0.09
N GLU A 39 -1.61 5.02 -0.05
CA GLU A 39 -2.75 4.52 0.75
C GLU A 39 -3.00 3.02 0.51
N ARG A 40 -2.90 2.58 -0.75
CA ARG A 40 -2.98 1.16 -1.08
C ARG A 40 -1.88 0.35 -0.37
N SER A 41 -0.67 0.90 -0.29
CA SER A 41 0.44 0.23 0.40
C SER A 41 0.21 0.14 1.91
N GLU A 42 -0.34 1.19 2.52
CA GLU A 42 -0.69 1.21 3.94
C GLU A 42 -1.76 0.15 4.27
N HIS A 43 -2.83 0.07 3.46
CA HIS A 43 -3.88 -0.93 3.63
C HIS A 43 -3.37 -2.37 3.47
N VAL A 44 -2.53 -2.63 2.46
CA VAL A 44 -1.92 -3.96 2.27
C VAL A 44 -0.98 -4.31 3.43
N ALA A 45 -0.19 -3.34 3.93
CA ALA A 45 0.69 -3.56 5.07
C ALA A 45 -0.08 -3.81 6.37
N GLU A 46 -1.18 -3.09 6.59
CA GLU A 46 -2.07 -3.30 7.71
C GLU A 46 -2.75 -4.68 7.66
N TRP A 47 -3.24 -5.08 6.49
CA TRP A 47 -3.77 -6.43 6.27
C TRP A 47 -2.76 -7.51 6.66
N MET A 48 -1.51 -7.39 6.22
CA MET A 48 -0.44 -8.34 6.56
C MET A 48 -0.20 -8.40 8.07
N ARG A 49 -0.14 -7.25 8.76
CA ARG A 49 0.05 -7.17 10.21
C ARG A 49 -1.11 -7.84 10.98
N LEU A 50 -2.35 -7.59 10.58
CA LEU A 50 -3.53 -8.20 11.21
C LEU A 50 -3.57 -9.72 10.98
N THR A 51 -3.23 -10.17 9.76
CA THR A 51 -3.20 -11.60 9.43
C THR A 51 -2.13 -12.35 10.22
N GLU A 52 -0.94 -11.77 10.38
CA GLU A 52 0.14 -12.35 11.19
C GLU A 52 -0.26 -12.45 12.67
N GLN A 53 -0.85 -11.40 13.24
CA GLN A 53 -1.35 -11.41 14.63
C GLN A 53 -2.39 -12.51 14.85
N LYS A 54 -3.32 -12.69 13.91
CA LYS A 54 -4.31 -13.77 13.98
C LYS A 54 -3.67 -15.15 13.90
N GLN A 55 -2.67 -15.34 13.04
CA GLN A 55 -1.93 -16.61 12.97
C GLN A 55 -1.15 -16.91 14.26
N GLU A 56 -0.53 -15.90 14.87
CA GLU A 56 0.14 -16.06 16.16
C GLU A 56 -0.83 -16.45 17.27
N GLU A 57 -2.00 -15.83 17.34
CA GLU A 57 -3.02 -16.15 18.35
C GLU A 57 -3.52 -17.59 18.21
N VAL A 58 -3.82 -18.02 16.98
CA VAL A 58 -4.19 -19.42 16.69
C VAL A 58 -3.05 -20.37 17.08
N SER A 59 -1.80 -20.02 16.77
CA SER A 59 -0.63 -20.85 17.12
C SER A 59 -0.39 -20.95 18.63
N ARG A 60 -0.76 -19.91 19.41
CA ARG A 60 -0.66 -19.91 20.88
C ARG A 60 -1.79 -20.73 21.53
N GLN A 61 -2.96 -20.80 20.90
CA GLN A 61 -4.12 -21.55 21.40
C GLN A 61 -4.05 -23.06 21.08
N VAL A 62 -3.35 -23.45 20.01
CA VAL A 62 -3.23 -24.86 19.60
C VAL A 62 -1.88 -25.42 20.06
N ALA A 63 -1.89 -26.17 21.17
CA ALA A 63 -0.74 -26.94 21.63
C ALA A 63 -0.46 -28.15 20.71
N ALA A 64 0.01 -27.91 19.48
CA ALA A 64 0.63 -28.92 18.63
C ALA A 64 1.46 -28.25 17.54
N LYS A 65 2.79 -28.31 17.67
CA LYS A 65 3.72 -28.00 16.58
C LYS A 65 3.48 -28.97 15.42
N ALA A 66 2.79 -28.52 14.38
CA ALA A 66 3.00 -29.07 13.05
C ALA A 66 4.33 -28.50 12.53
N SER A 67 5.30 -29.37 12.25
CA SER A 67 6.61 -28.99 11.73
C SER A 67 6.48 -28.45 10.31
N GLY A 68 6.35 -27.14 10.19
CA GLY A 68 6.37 -26.42 8.92
C GLY A 68 6.27 -24.94 9.22
N ARG A 69 7.22 -24.13 8.75
CA ARG A 69 7.17 -22.67 8.89
C ARG A 69 5.79 -22.21 8.37
N PRO A 70 4.95 -21.53 9.17
CA PRO A 70 3.68 -20.99 8.71
C PRO A 70 3.94 -20.17 7.45
N GLU A 71 3.07 -20.31 6.44
CA GLU A 71 3.19 -19.49 5.23
C GLU A 71 3.14 -18.01 5.64
N GLY A 72 4.26 -17.31 5.47
CA GLY A 72 4.42 -15.94 5.96
C GLY A 72 3.29 -15.04 5.48
N GLY A 73 2.90 -14.05 6.30
CA GLY A 73 1.72 -13.21 6.11
C GLY A 73 1.52 -12.64 4.70
N ALA A 74 2.61 -12.42 3.94
CA ALA A 74 2.57 -12.03 2.53
C ALA A 74 1.84 -13.04 1.61
N ARG A 75 1.99 -14.36 1.82
CA ARG A 75 1.28 -15.40 1.04
C ARG A 75 -0.18 -15.58 1.45
N ALA A 76 -0.52 -15.28 2.70
CA ALA A 76 -1.89 -15.27 3.17
C ALA A 76 -2.65 -14.08 2.57
N ALA A 77 -2.07 -12.87 2.64
CA ALA A 77 -2.58 -11.69 1.96
C ALA A 77 -2.78 -11.91 0.45
N ALA A 78 -1.83 -12.57 -0.22
CA ALA A 78 -1.93 -12.81 -1.65
C ALA A 78 -3.13 -13.66 -2.09
N ARG A 79 -3.59 -14.58 -1.25
CA ARG A 79 -4.76 -15.43 -1.54
C ARG A 79 -6.07 -14.74 -1.19
N GLU A 80 -6.08 -13.89 -0.17
CA GLU A 80 -7.31 -13.36 0.42
C GLU A 80 -7.71 -12.00 -0.16
N ILE A 81 -6.73 -11.15 -0.50
CA ILE A 81 -6.96 -9.85 -1.17
C ILE A 81 -6.46 -9.82 -2.63
N GLY A 82 -5.95 -10.95 -3.15
CA GLY A 82 -5.53 -11.08 -4.55
C GLY A 82 -4.26 -10.29 -4.94
N VAL A 83 -3.44 -9.88 -3.97
CA VAL A 83 -2.22 -9.08 -4.19
C VAL A 83 -1.00 -10.00 -4.31
N ASP A 84 -0.22 -9.92 -5.38
CA ASP A 84 0.97 -10.77 -5.51
C ASP A 84 2.01 -10.57 -4.39
N ASP A 85 2.79 -11.62 -4.05
CA ASP A 85 3.79 -11.58 -2.96
C ASP A 85 4.81 -10.43 -3.11
N ARG A 86 5.17 -10.05 -4.35
CA ARG A 86 6.07 -8.93 -4.61
C ARG A 86 5.37 -7.58 -4.37
N ALA A 87 4.10 -7.43 -4.72
CA ALA A 87 3.31 -6.25 -4.38
C ALA A 87 3.12 -6.12 -2.86
N ALA A 88 2.86 -7.23 -2.15
CA ALA A 88 2.79 -7.24 -0.69
C ALA A 88 4.12 -6.77 -0.05
N ARG A 89 5.26 -7.29 -0.50
CA ARG A 89 6.58 -6.84 -0.01
C ARG A 89 6.86 -5.36 -0.30
N ARG A 90 6.51 -4.88 -1.50
CA ARG A 90 6.65 -3.46 -1.85
C ARG A 90 5.76 -2.58 -0.98
N ALA A 91 4.53 -3.01 -0.69
CA ALA A 91 3.63 -2.30 0.20
C ALA A 91 4.20 -2.17 1.63
N ALA A 92 4.78 -3.25 2.17
CA ALA A 92 5.47 -3.20 3.47
C ALA A 92 6.67 -2.23 3.46
N GLN A 93 7.42 -2.18 2.36
CA GLN A 93 8.53 -1.22 2.22
C GLN A 93 8.02 0.22 2.20
N VAL A 94 6.97 0.52 1.45
CA VAL A 94 6.37 1.86 1.40
C VAL A 94 5.76 2.25 2.76
N ASP A 95 5.09 1.32 3.45
CA ASP A 95 4.53 1.58 4.78
C ASP A 95 5.61 1.88 5.84
N SER A 96 6.84 1.40 5.63
CA SER A 96 7.99 1.68 6.50
C SER A 96 8.53 3.12 6.41
N LEU A 97 8.01 3.93 5.48
CA LEU A 97 8.28 5.36 5.44
C LEU A 97 7.81 6.03 6.75
N SER A 98 8.61 6.96 7.25
CA SER A 98 8.20 7.78 8.39
C SER A 98 6.97 8.63 8.07
N ASP A 99 6.18 8.95 9.09
CA ASP A 99 4.99 9.81 8.93
C ASP A 99 5.33 11.17 8.29
N ALA A 100 6.50 11.72 8.63
CA ALA A 100 7.02 12.94 8.02
C ALA A 100 7.28 12.76 6.50
N ALA A 101 7.90 11.65 6.10
CA ALA A 101 8.13 11.36 4.68
C ALA A 101 6.82 11.11 3.93
N LYS A 102 5.84 10.42 4.55
CA LYS A 102 4.50 10.21 3.99
C LYS A 102 3.77 11.55 3.78
N ALA A 103 3.86 12.49 4.72
CA ALA A 103 3.30 13.83 4.58
C ALA A 103 3.95 14.58 3.41
N VAL A 104 5.27 14.54 3.30
CA VAL A 104 6.01 15.16 2.18
C VAL A 104 5.62 14.53 0.85
N ALA A 105 5.45 13.21 0.77
CA ALA A 105 5.03 12.54 -0.46
C ALA A 105 3.71 13.09 -1.00
N ARG A 106 2.73 13.33 -0.11
CA ARG A 106 1.45 13.97 -0.47
C ARG A 106 1.63 15.44 -0.86
N GLU A 107 2.43 16.18 -0.11
CA GLU A 107 2.72 17.60 -0.38
C GLU A 107 3.34 17.81 -1.77
N VAL A 108 4.29 16.96 -2.17
CA VAL A 108 4.96 17.07 -3.48
C VAL A 108 4.22 16.34 -4.61
N GLY A 109 3.10 15.67 -4.32
CA GLY A 109 2.31 14.90 -5.29
C GLY A 109 3.04 13.68 -5.85
N LEU A 110 3.77 12.96 -4.99
CA LEU A 110 4.45 11.68 -5.31
C LEU A 110 3.83 10.49 -4.56
N ASP A 111 2.73 10.69 -3.84
CA ASP A 111 1.95 9.68 -3.13
C ASP A 111 1.35 8.61 -4.04
N ASP A 112 1.14 8.90 -5.34
CA ASP A 112 0.75 7.89 -6.33
C ASP A 112 1.94 7.33 -7.16
N ASN A 113 3.17 7.73 -6.84
CA ASN A 113 4.37 7.27 -7.55
C ASN A 113 5.11 6.19 -6.76
N GLN A 114 4.72 4.92 -6.97
CA GLN A 114 5.32 3.78 -6.25
C GLN A 114 6.85 3.71 -6.38
N SER A 115 7.42 4.02 -7.55
CA SER A 115 8.87 4.01 -7.72
C SER A 115 9.57 5.10 -6.89
N ALA A 116 8.96 6.28 -6.76
CA ALA A 116 9.50 7.34 -5.91
C ALA A 116 9.40 6.98 -4.43
N LEU A 117 8.27 6.41 -4.00
CA LEU A 117 8.07 5.97 -2.62
C LEU A 117 9.06 4.87 -2.22
N LEU A 118 9.31 3.89 -3.10
CA LEU A 118 10.30 2.83 -2.86
C LEU A 118 11.73 3.37 -2.80
N ALA A 119 12.07 4.34 -3.66
CA ALA A 119 13.38 4.97 -3.62
C ALA A 119 13.60 5.74 -2.31
N ALA A 120 12.58 6.44 -1.82
CA ALA A 120 12.63 7.08 -0.52
C ALA A 120 12.72 6.06 0.63
N ALA A 121 11.94 4.97 0.59
CA ALA A 121 11.95 3.93 1.63
C ALA A 121 13.30 3.18 1.75
N ALA A 122 14.16 3.26 0.73
CA ALA A 122 15.51 2.72 0.81
C ALA A 122 16.44 3.53 1.73
N GLU A 123 16.09 4.78 2.03
CA GLU A 123 16.84 5.64 2.94
C GLU A 123 16.58 5.27 4.41
N LYS A 124 17.63 5.31 5.22
CA LYS A 124 17.59 4.86 6.62
C LYS A 124 16.96 5.89 7.56
N ASP A 125 17.19 7.18 7.30
CA ASP A 125 16.81 8.26 8.17
C ASP A 125 15.52 8.94 7.68
N SER A 126 14.63 9.30 8.60
CA SER A 126 13.34 9.93 8.26
C SER A 126 13.50 11.24 7.48
N GLU A 127 14.49 12.06 7.84
CA GLU A 127 14.80 13.29 7.13
C GLU A 127 15.33 13.02 5.72
N ALA A 128 16.19 12.00 5.57
CA ALA A 128 16.71 11.58 4.28
C ALA A 128 15.60 11.04 3.36
N GLN A 129 14.61 10.31 3.89
CA GLN A 129 13.43 9.87 3.15
C GLN A 129 12.65 11.06 2.58
N ALA A 130 12.40 12.08 3.41
CA ALA A 130 11.69 13.29 3.00
C ALA A 130 12.48 14.12 1.98
N GLU A 131 13.78 14.31 2.19
CA GLU A 131 14.66 14.99 1.24
C GLU A 131 14.71 14.25 -0.10
N LYS A 132 14.75 12.92 -0.07
CA LYS A 132 14.76 12.10 -1.29
C LYS A 132 13.53 12.34 -2.16
N LEU A 133 12.35 12.45 -1.54
CA LEU A 133 11.11 12.76 -2.26
C LEU A 133 11.16 14.15 -2.91
N ARG A 134 11.68 15.15 -2.20
CA ARG A 134 11.88 16.50 -2.74
C ARG A 134 12.88 16.50 -3.90
N GLU A 135 14.00 15.78 -3.78
CA GLU A 135 15.00 15.61 -4.84
C GLU A 135 14.38 14.98 -6.09
N ILE A 136 13.61 13.89 -5.92
CA ILE A 136 12.92 13.20 -7.02
C ILE A 136 11.95 14.15 -7.72
N LYS A 137 11.17 14.93 -6.97
CA LYS A 137 10.25 15.92 -7.54
C LYS A 137 11.00 16.95 -8.39
N ARG A 138 12.05 17.56 -7.85
CA ARG A 138 12.88 18.55 -8.56
C ARG A 138 13.46 17.99 -9.86
N ARG A 139 14.03 16.78 -9.81
CA ARG A 139 14.60 16.12 -10.99
C ARG A 139 13.54 15.80 -12.06
N LYS A 140 12.32 15.46 -11.64
CA LYS A 140 11.20 15.23 -12.55
C LYS A 140 10.80 16.52 -13.27
N GLU A 141 10.70 17.63 -12.54
CA GLU A 141 10.37 18.95 -13.09
C GLU A 141 11.43 19.44 -14.07
N GLU A 142 12.72 19.32 -13.71
CA GLU A 142 13.83 19.67 -14.59
C GLU A 142 13.80 18.87 -15.89
N ARG A 143 13.57 17.55 -15.79
CA ARG A 143 13.45 16.68 -16.98
C ARG A 143 12.28 17.07 -17.88
N GLU A 144 11.15 17.46 -17.30
CA GLU A 144 9.99 17.93 -18.08
C GLU A 144 10.28 19.25 -18.80
N ILE A 145 11.03 20.17 -18.18
CA ILE A 145 11.45 21.42 -18.84
C ILE A 145 12.36 21.10 -20.03
N ILE A 146 13.37 20.24 -19.84
CA ILE A 146 14.27 19.83 -20.93
C ILE A 146 13.51 19.15 -22.07
N ARG A 147 12.56 18.26 -21.74
CA ARG A 147 11.71 17.59 -22.73
C ARG A 147 10.90 18.60 -23.54
N LYS A 148 10.23 19.54 -22.88
CA LYS A 148 9.45 20.59 -23.54
C LYS A 148 10.31 21.49 -24.42
N ALA A 149 11.52 21.83 -23.98
CA ALA A 149 12.47 22.61 -24.79
C ALA A 149 12.90 21.84 -26.04
N GLY A 150 13.17 20.54 -25.94
CA GLY A 150 13.46 19.68 -27.09
C GLY A 150 12.30 19.58 -28.07
N ASP A 151 11.08 19.35 -27.58
CA ASP A 151 9.86 19.28 -28.41
C ASP A 151 9.61 20.61 -29.17
N ALA A 152 9.94 21.75 -28.55
CA ALA A 152 9.83 23.07 -29.18
C ALA A 152 10.86 23.29 -30.31
N ILE A 153 12.09 22.79 -30.17
CA ILE A 153 13.11 22.86 -31.22
C ILE A 153 12.69 22.01 -32.42
N VAL A 154 12.27 20.76 -32.19
CA VAL A 154 11.83 19.84 -33.26
C VAL A 154 10.63 20.39 -34.03
N SER A 155 9.70 21.05 -33.34
CA SER A 155 8.53 21.67 -33.99
C SER A 155 8.86 22.98 -34.73
N HIS A 156 9.93 23.69 -34.36
CA HIS A 156 10.42 24.83 -35.14
C HIS A 156 11.04 24.36 -36.46
N ASP A 157 11.95 23.39 -36.41
CA ASP A 157 12.64 22.85 -37.59
C ASP A 157 11.65 22.26 -38.62
N ALA A 158 10.59 21.58 -38.15
CA ALA A 158 9.56 21.01 -39.02
C ALA A 158 8.70 22.07 -39.75
N ASN A 159 8.59 23.29 -39.21
CA ASN A 159 7.83 24.37 -39.84
C ASN A 159 8.66 25.15 -40.86
N ASP A 160 9.98 25.26 -40.67
CA ASP A 160 10.88 25.89 -41.66
C ASP A 160 11.01 25.06 -42.95
N GLU A 161 10.96 23.73 -42.85
CA GLU A 161 11.04 22.83 -44.02
C GLU A 161 9.74 22.86 -44.86
N ALA A 162 8.59 23.11 -44.24
CA ALA A 162 7.30 23.22 -44.92
C ALA A 162 7.06 24.58 -45.62
N ALA A 163 7.87 25.60 -45.32
CA ALA A 163 7.75 26.95 -45.89
C ALA A 163 8.67 27.17 -47.12
N ALA A 164 9.43 26.15 -47.53
CA ALA A 164 10.42 26.21 -48.59
C ALA A 164 9.96 25.63 -49.95
N ASP A 165 8.68 25.27 -50.10
CA ASP A 165 8.05 24.71 -51.31
C ASP A 165 6.85 25.58 -51.76
#